data_AF-T1CSE5-F1
#
_entry.id   AF-T1CSE5-F1
#
_cell.length_a   1.000
_cell.length_b   1.000
_cell.length_c   1.000
_cell.angle_alpha   90.00
_cell.angle_beta   90.00
_cell.angle_gamma   90.00
#
_symmetry.space_group_name_H-M   'P 1'
#
loop_
_entity.id
_entity.type
_entity.pdbx_description
1 polymer ?
#
loop_
_entity_poly.entity_id
_entity_poly.type
_entity_poly.pdbx_seq_one_letter_code
_entity_poly.pdbx_strand_id
1 'polypeptide(L)'
;MIGRDPRKMEVIAITDKIQRQAAKTKDKITKPRGPSGRGSHGIGEPAPTPTYKAQQELQFEIGEIERAIYARLVQKVGNRHHWEDWANDIAKIANTHIDRIRGILENPDYPLEQAAFASFATDLRQNLNDSISDDEIIEMLAQHLITRPVFDSLFEGYSFARHNPISQAMQSVVDILESHQISKEADTLQVFYDSVKFRASGIDNAAGKQKIVVELYDKFFRNAFPRMSERLGIVYTPVEVVDFIIHSVNHILKVEFDQTLGSQGVHILDPFTGTGTFITRLLQSGLITPKEL
;
A
#
# COMPACT_ATOMS: atom_id res chain seq x y z
N MET A 1 -24.55 14.73 -33.72
CA MET A 1 -23.42 14.33 -32.86
C MET A 1 -23.35 15.32 -31.70
N ILE A 2 -23.74 14.91 -30.50
CA ILE A 2 -23.55 15.72 -29.29
C ILE A 2 -22.46 15.01 -28.49
N GLY A 3 -21.31 15.67 -28.34
CA GLY A 3 -20.17 15.15 -27.59
C GLY A 3 -20.52 15.01 -26.11
N ARG A 4 -20.18 13.85 -25.53
CA ARG A 4 -20.33 13.59 -24.08
C ARG A 4 -19.33 14.45 -23.31
N ASP A 5 -19.84 15.28 -22.40
CA ASP A 5 -19.07 16.02 -21.40
C ASP A 5 -18.43 15.03 -20.40
N PRO A 6 -17.09 14.95 -20.29
CA PRO A 6 -16.41 14.01 -19.40
C PRO A 6 -16.58 14.31 -17.90
N ARG A 7 -17.21 15.44 -17.53
CA ARG A 7 -17.47 15.79 -16.12
C ARG A 7 -18.79 15.22 -15.57
N LYS A 8 -19.62 14.60 -16.41
CA LYS A 8 -20.90 14.00 -16.00
C LYS A 8 -20.94 12.52 -16.38
N MET A 9 -21.10 11.66 -15.37
CA MET A 9 -21.36 10.24 -15.56
C MET A 9 -22.86 9.97 -15.43
N GLU A 10 -23.47 9.41 -16.47
CA GLU A 10 -24.86 8.99 -16.47
C GLU A 10 -24.92 7.46 -16.34
N VAL A 11 -25.52 6.97 -15.25
CA VAL A 11 -25.68 5.53 -14.99
C VAL A 11 -27.10 5.13 -15.37
N ILE A 12 -27.23 4.37 -16.45
CA ILE A 12 -28.51 3.83 -16.91
C ILE A 12 -28.57 2.36 -16.53
N ALA A 13 -29.36 2.03 -15.51
CA ALA A 13 -29.61 0.65 -15.12
C ALA A 13 -30.70 0.04 -16.02
N ILE A 14 -30.31 -0.82 -16.96
CA ILE A 14 -31.24 -1.59 -17.79
C ILE A 14 -31.34 -2.99 -17.18
N THR A 15 -32.54 -3.38 -16.75
CA THR A 15 -32.82 -4.75 -16.30
C THR A 15 -34.09 -5.27 -16.94
N ASP A 16 -33.98 -6.44 -17.58
CA ASP A 16 -35.13 -7.13 -18.19
C ASP A 16 -35.79 -8.11 -17.18
N LYS A 17 -35.25 -8.23 -15.96
CA LYS A 17 -35.72 -9.18 -14.95
C LYS A 17 -35.82 -8.52 -13.58
N ILE A 18 -37.05 -8.18 -13.20
CA ILE A 18 -37.38 -7.79 -11.82
C ILE A 18 -37.51 -9.08 -11.01
N GLN A 19 -36.51 -9.45 -10.22
CA GLN A 19 -36.65 -10.49 -9.21
C GLN A 19 -37.39 -9.90 -8.00
N ARG A 20 -38.66 -10.24 -7.82
CA ARG A 20 -39.38 -10.01 -6.56
C ARG A 20 -38.74 -10.89 -5.49
N GLN A 21 -38.02 -10.29 -4.54
CA GLN A 21 -37.65 -11.00 -3.33
C GLN A 21 -38.93 -11.36 -2.56
N ALA A 22 -39.10 -12.64 -2.23
CA ALA A 22 -40.16 -13.09 -1.35
C ALA A 22 -39.89 -12.54 0.05
N ALA A 23 -40.82 -11.71 0.56
CA ALA A 23 -40.77 -11.24 1.94
C ALA A 23 -40.76 -12.45 2.88
N LYS A 24 -39.67 -12.62 3.65
CA LYS A 24 -39.67 -13.53 4.79
C LYS A 24 -40.51 -12.89 5.91
N THR A 25 -41.78 -13.24 5.99
CA THR A 25 -42.63 -12.94 7.14
C THR A 25 -42.06 -13.65 8.37
N LYS A 26 -41.42 -12.89 9.26
CA LYS A 26 -41.19 -13.33 10.64
C LYS A 26 -42.50 -13.15 11.42
N ASP A 27 -43.44 -14.09 11.27
CA ASP A 27 -44.61 -14.13 12.14
C ASP A 27 -44.20 -14.70 13.51
N LYS A 28 -43.93 -13.80 14.46
CA LYS A 28 -44.02 -14.11 15.89
C LYS A 28 -45.51 -14.22 16.24
N ILE A 29 -46.04 -15.44 16.28
CA ILE A 29 -47.38 -15.71 16.83
C ILE A 29 -47.30 -15.64 18.37
N THR A 30 -47.60 -14.48 18.93
CA THR A 30 -48.12 -14.36 20.31
C THR A 30 -49.64 -14.49 20.27
N LYS A 31 -50.16 -15.60 20.80
CA LYS A 31 -51.60 -15.83 21.01
C LYS A 31 -52.21 -14.77 21.95
N PRO A 32 -53.47 -14.35 21.70
CA PRO A 32 -54.41 -14.04 22.77
C PRO A 32 -55.56 -15.07 22.82
N ARG A 33 -56.06 -15.28 24.03
CA ARG A 33 -57.12 -16.23 24.43
C ARG A 33 -58.52 -15.59 24.31
N GLY A 34 -59.42 -16.25 23.58
CA GLY A 34 -60.89 -16.34 23.80
C GLY A 34 -61.79 -15.12 23.55
N PRO A 35 -63.13 -15.28 23.47
CA PRO A 35 -63.94 -16.50 23.66
C PRO A 35 -64.81 -16.92 22.46
N SER A 36 -65.32 -18.14 22.56
CA SER A 36 -66.29 -18.84 21.74
C SER A 36 -67.65 -18.12 21.64
N GLY A 37 -68.27 -18.11 20.46
CA GLY A 37 -69.65 -17.64 20.30
C GLY A 37 -70.21 -17.70 18.88
N ARG A 38 -71.07 -18.70 18.64
CA ARG A 38 -72.20 -18.79 17.68
C ARG A 38 -72.11 -18.05 16.33
N GLY A 39 -72.14 -18.87 15.27
CA GLY A 39 -72.47 -18.42 13.91
C GLY A 39 -73.85 -17.77 13.85
N SER A 40 -73.85 -16.49 13.50
CA SER A 40 -75.01 -15.73 13.05
C SER A 40 -74.87 -15.53 11.54
N HIS A 41 -75.87 -15.97 10.80
CA HIS A 41 -75.99 -15.73 9.36
C HIS A 41 -76.27 -14.24 9.14
N GLY A 42 -75.47 -13.59 8.29
CA GLY A 42 -75.64 -12.19 7.94
C GLY A 42 -76.71 -11.99 6.86
N ILE A 43 -77.39 -10.84 6.92
CA ILE A 43 -77.97 -10.19 5.73
C ILE A 43 -77.79 -8.68 5.89
N GLY A 44 -76.97 -8.06 5.03
CA GLY A 44 -77.02 -6.61 4.79
C GLY A 44 -75.82 -5.74 5.20
N GLU A 45 -74.56 -6.17 5.00
CA GLU A 45 -73.43 -5.23 5.01
C GLU A 45 -72.71 -5.22 3.66
N PRO A 46 -72.36 -4.02 3.12
CA PRO A 46 -71.65 -3.91 1.86
C PRO A 46 -70.24 -4.50 2.00
N ALA A 47 -69.81 -5.27 0.99
CA ALA A 47 -68.49 -5.88 0.98
C ALA A 47 -67.39 -4.83 1.22
N PRO A 48 -66.37 -5.10 2.05
CA PRO A 48 -65.30 -4.15 2.30
C PRO A 48 -64.56 -3.87 0.99
N THR A 49 -64.42 -2.59 0.64
CA THR A 49 -63.59 -2.14 -0.49
C THR A 49 -62.20 -2.77 -0.39
N PRO A 50 -61.66 -3.33 -1.49
CA PRO A 50 -60.35 -3.96 -1.44
C PRO A 50 -59.32 -2.90 -1.05
N THR A 51 -58.68 -3.09 0.11
CA THR A 51 -57.50 -2.32 0.49
C THR A 51 -56.42 -2.61 -0.53
N TYR A 52 -56.19 -1.67 -1.45
CA TYR A 52 -54.99 -1.68 -2.28
C TYR A 52 -53.80 -1.68 -1.32
N LYS A 53 -52.94 -2.69 -1.42
CA LYS A 53 -51.68 -2.70 -0.67
C LYS A 53 -50.94 -1.42 -1.03
N ALA A 54 -50.73 -0.54 -0.05
CA ALA A 54 -49.90 0.64 -0.23
C ALA A 54 -48.58 0.18 -0.85
N GLN A 55 -48.22 0.78 -1.99
CA GLN A 55 -46.98 0.48 -2.68
C GLN A 55 -45.84 0.80 -1.72
N GLN A 56 -45.18 -0.24 -1.21
CA GLN A 56 -44.00 -0.05 -0.37
C GLN A 56 -42.94 0.66 -1.21
N GLU A 57 -42.45 1.79 -0.71
CA GLU A 57 -41.27 2.42 -1.28
C GLU A 57 -40.13 1.40 -1.24
N LEU A 58 -39.52 1.15 -2.41
CA LEU A 58 -38.25 0.45 -2.48
C LEU A 58 -37.26 1.30 -1.68
N GLN A 59 -36.93 0.88 -0.46
CA GLN A 59 -35.78 1.43 0.26
C GLN A 59 -34.54 1.01 -0.52
N PHE A 60 -34.14 1.86 -1.46
CA PHE A 60 -32.87 1.71 -2.14
C PHE A 60 -31.79 1.98 -1.11
N GLU A 61 -31.02 0.94 -0.75
CA GLU A 61 -29.77 1.11 -0.03
C GLU A 61 -28.77 1.74 -1.00
N ILE A 62 -28.85 3.07 -1.15
CA ILE A 62 -28.04 3.88 -2.06
C ILE A 62 -26.55 3.50 -1.94
N GLY A 63 -26.08 3.18 -0.74
CA GLY A 63 -24.70 2.75 -0.49
C GLY A 63 -24.34 1.37 -1.09
N GLU A 64 -25.25 0.40 -1.17
CA GLU A 64 -24.95 -0.89 -1.81
C GLU A 64 -24.82 -0.77 -3.32
N ILE A 65 -25.69 0.02 -3.95
CA ILE A 65 -25.66 0.27 -5.39
C ILE A 65 -24.42 1.10 -5.74
N GLU A 66 -24.11 2.12 -4.95
CA GLU A 66 -22.89 2.92 -5.11
C GLU A 66 -21.63 2.03 -5.03
N ARG A 67 -21.51 1.17 -4.01
CA ARG A 67 -20.41 0.20 -3.89
C ARG A 67 -20.35 -0.76 -5.07
N ALA A 68 -21.49 -1.25 -5.53
CA ALA A 68 -21.56 -2.15 -6.69
C ALA A 68 -21.14 -1.45 -7.99
N ILE A 69 -21.51 -0.18 -8.17
CA ILE A 69 -21.09 0.66 -9.29
C ILE A 69 -19.58 0.89 -9.24
N TYR A 70 -19.03 1.29 -8.09
CA TYR A 70 -17.58 1.45 -7.91
C TYR A 70 -16.82 0.14 -8.19
N ALA A 71 -17.29 -0.99 -7.66
CA ALA A 71 -16.69 -2.29 -7.92
C ALA A 71 -16.72 -2.65 -9.41
N ARG A 72 -17.84 -2.38 -10.10
CA ARG A 72 -17.94 -2.60 -11.56
C ARG A 72 -17.07 -1.65 -12.36
N LEU A 73 -16.94 -0.39 -11.94
CA LEU A 73 -16.07 0.60 -12.56
C LEU A 73 -14.61 0.18 -12.44
N VAL A 74 -14.17 -0.25 -11.25
CA VAL A 74 -12.81 -0.80 -11.04
C VAL A 74 -12.59 -2.06 -11.87
N GLN A 75 -13.56 -2.97 -11.95
CA GLN A 75 -13.43 -4.19 -12.76
C GLN A 75 -13.37 -3.93 -14.28
N LYS A 76 -14.10 -2.92 -14.78
CA LYS A 76 -14.27 -2.69 -16.23
C LYS A 76 -13.37 -1.59 -16.78
N VAL A 77 -13.10 -0.56 -15.99
CA VAL A 77 -12.41 0.69 -16.37
C VAL A 77 -11.20 0.94 -15.45
N GLY A 78 -11.01 0.14 -14.40
CA GLY A 78 -9.81 0.18 -13.58
C GLY A 78 -8.58 0.02 -14.48
N ASN A 79 -7.72 1.03 -14.44
CA ASN A 79 -6.62 1.15 -15.36
C ASN A 79 -5.70 -0.07 -15.20
N ARG A 80 -5.71 -0.94 -16.22
CA ARG A 80 -4.74 -2.05 -16.37
C ARG A 80 -3.44 -1.53 -16.99
N HIS A 81 -3.14 -0.23 -17.00
CA HIS A 81 -1.78 0.21 -17.32
C HIS A 81 -0.89 -0.21 -16.15
N HIS A 82 -0.23 -1.34 -16.39
CA HIS A 82 0.32 -2.25 -15.43
C HIS A 82 1.59 -1.62 -14.84
N TRP A 83 1.71 -1.55 -13.52
CA TRP A 83 3.02 -1.36 -12.88
C TRP A 83 4.05 -2.40 -13.33
N GLU A 84 3.58 -3.54 -13.84
CA GLU A 84 4.41 -4.56 -14.48
C GLU A 84 5.01 -4.09 -15.82
N ASP A 85 4.30 -3.28 -16.62
CA ASP A 85 4.85 -2.72 -17.87
C ASP A 85 5.99 -1.75 -17.55
N TRP A 86 5.82 -0.95 -16.49
CA TRP A 86 6.86 -0.07 -15.98
C TRP A 86 8.10 -0.83 -15.50
N ALA A 87 7.93 -1.99 -14.88
CA ALA A 87 9.07 -2.74 -14.35
C ALA A 87 10.10 -3.11 -15.43
N ASN A 88 9.65 -3.43 -16.64
CA ASN A 88 10.55 -3.75 -17.76
C ASN A 88 11.37 -2.53 -18.21
N ASP A 89 10.75 -1.35 -18.27
CA ASP A 89 11.44 -0.12 -18.66
C ASP A 89 12.38 0.36 -17.56
N ILE A 90 12.02 0.15 -16.29
CA ILE A 90 12.86 0.47 -15.15
C ILE A 90 14.07 -0.46 -15.07
N ALA A 91 13.92 -1.76 -15.38
CA ALA A 91 15.07 -2.66 -15.47
C ALA A 91 16.10 -2.16 -16.52
N LYS A 92 15.63 -1.63 -17.66
CA LYS A 92 16.52 -1.03 -18.66
C LYS A 92 17.19 0.23 -18.14
N ILE A 93 16.43 1.09 -17.46
CA ILE A 93 16.96 2.33 -16.86
C ILE A 93 17.99 2.03 -15.77
N ALA A 94 17.73 1.05 -14.91
CA ALA A 94 18.67 0.57 -13.89
C ALA A 94 19.98 0.10 -14.50
N ASN A 95 19.92 -0.77 -15.52
CA ASN A 95 21.12 -1.22 -16.22
C ASN A 95 21.86 -0.05 -16.89
N THR A 96 21.12 0.92 -17.43
CA THR A 96 21.73 2.13 -18.03
C THR A 96 22.45 2.98 -16.99
N HIS A 97 21.89 3.14 -15.79
CA HIS A 97 22.56 3.81 -14.67
C HIS A 97 23.81 3.04 -14.22
N ILE A 98 23.72 1.71 -14.10
CA ILE A 98 24.87 0.85 -13.76
C ILE A 98 25.99 1.03 -14.77
N ASP A 99 25.68 0.90 -16.07
CA ASP A 99 26.66 1.01 -17.15
C ASP A 99 27.26 2.41 -17.22
N ARG A 100 26.46 3.45 -16.95
CA ARG A 100 26.96 4.84 -16.86
C ARG A 100 27.92 5.01 -15.69
N ILE A 101 27.54 4.58 -14.49
CA ILE A 101 28.39 4.71 -13.30
C ILE A 101 29.70 3.93 -13.54
N ARG A 102 29.63 2.71 -14.07
CA ARG A 102 30.83 1.95 -14.48
C ARG A 102 31.68 2.74 -15.47
N GLY A 103 31.09 3.27 -16.54
CA GLY A 103 31.81 4.04 -17.54
C GLY A 103 32.48 5.30 -16.99
N ILE A 104 31.89 5.95 -15.99
CA ILE A 104 32.52 7.07 -15.28
C ILE A 104 33.72 6.59 -14.46
N LEU A 105 33.56 5.51 -13.71
CA LEU A 105 34.61 4.97 -12.83
C LEU A 105 35.78 4.34 -13.61
N GLU A 106 35.53 3.83 -14.81
CA GLU A 106 36.57 3.29 -15.70
C GLU A 106 37.34 4.37 -16.46
N ASN A 107 36.80 5.58 -16.58
CA ASN A 107 37.44 6.67 -17.32
C ASN A 107 38.50 7.38 -16.47
N PRO A 108 39.80 7.37 -16.86
CA PRO A 108 40.86 8.05 -16.12
C PRO A 108 40.70 9.57 -16.01
N ASP A 109 39.88 10.18 -16.87
CA ASP A 109 39.65 11.64 -16.89
C ASP A 109 38.75 12.12 -15.73
N TYR A 110 38.19 11.21 -14.92
CA TYR A 110 37.27 11.49 -13.81
C TYR A 110 37.83 11.06 -12.44
N PRO A 111 38.98 11.62 -12.00
CA PRO A 111 39.64 11.20 -10.76
C PRO A 111 38.87 11.58 -9.49
N LEU A 112 38.02 12.62 -9.55
CA LEU A 112 37.24 13.10 -8.42
C LEU A 112 36.12 12.10 -8.10
N GLU A 113 35.44 11.60 -9.13
CA GLU A 113 34.38 10.62 -9.09
C GLU A 113 34.90 9.27 -8.57
N GLN A 114 36.04 8.83 -9.08
CA GLN A 114 36.71 7.61 -8.61
C GLN A 114 37.09 7.71 -7.12
N ALA A 115 37.64 8.85 -6.69
CA ALA A 115 38.00 9.06 -5.29
C ALA A 115 36.76 9.08 -4.37
N ALA A 116 35.69 9.75 -4.79
CA ALA A 116 34.43 9.78 -4.05
C ALA A 116 33.81 8.39 -3.91
N PHE A 117 33.77 7.61 -4.99
CA PHE A 117 33.30 6.23 -4.97
C PHE A 117 34.17 5.35 -4.08
N ALA A 118 35.51 5.44 -4.19
CA ALA A 118 36.42 4.64 -3.39
C ALA A 118 36.30 4.92 -1.89
N SER A 119 36.12 6.19 -1.50
CA SER A 119 35.85 6.58 -0.12
C SER A 119 34.55 5.96 0.38
N PHE A 120 33.47 6.12 -0.38
CA PHE A 120 32.16 5.56 -0.02
C PHE A 120 32.18 4.03 0.07
N ALA A 121 32.88 3.37 -0.86
CA ALA A 121 33.01 1.92 -0.86
C ALA A 121 33.81 1.42 0.34
N THR A 122 34.84 2.16 0.75
CA THR A 122 35.59 1.87 1.98
C THR A 122 34.69 2.00 3.20
N ASP A 123 33.91 3.08 3.29
CA ASP A 123 32.99 3.31 4.40
C ASP A 123 31.92 2.22 4.49
N LEU A 124 31.34 1.81 3.36
CA LEU A 124 30.35 0.72 3.33
C LEU A 124 30.93 -0.61 3.80
N ARG A 125 32.13 -0.96 3.34
CA ARG A 125 32.80 -2.20 3.75
C ARG A 125 33.12 -2.23 5.23
N GLN A 126 33.48 -1.07 5.80
CA GLN A 126 33.77 -0.95 7.24
C GLN A 126 32.51 -1.02 8.11
N ASN A 127 31.37 -0.50 7.63
CA ASN A 127 30.14 -0.40 8.42
C ASN A 127 29.17 -1.57 8.22
N LEU A 128 29.21 -2.24 7.06
CA LEU A 128 28.28 -3.33 6.72
C LEU A 128 28.98 -4.68 6.62
N ASN A 129 29.79 -4.89 5.58
CA ASN A 129 30.47 -6.15 5.31
C ASN A 129 31.64 -5.93 4.33
N ASP A 130 32.80 -6.48 4.64
CA ASP A 130 34.00 -6.37 3.81
C ASP A 130 33.89 -7.13 2.49
N SER A 131 32.97 -8.09 2.38
CA SER A 131 32.73 -8.88 1.18
C SER A 131 31.97 -8.14 0.08
N ILE A 132 31.50 -6.92 0.32
CA ILE A 132 30.72 -6.16 -0.68
C ILE A 132 31.64 -5.74 -1.83
N SER A 133 31.31 -6.17 -3.04
CA SER A 133 32.03 -5.84 -4.27
C SER A 133 31.71 -4.44 -4.77
N ASP A 134 32.61 -3.84 -5.56
CA ASP A 134 32.35 -2.53 -6.19
C ASP A 134 31.12 -2.58 -7.10
N ASP A 135 30.91 -3.71 -7.80
CA ASP A 135 29.71 -3.94 -8.63
C ASP A 135 28.41 -3.87 -7.81
N GLU A 136 28.39 -4.43 -6.61
CA GLU A 136 27.23 -4.35 -5.71
C GLU A 136 26.97 -2.92 -5.23
N ILE A 137 28.03 -2.14 -5.02
CA ILE A 137 27.91 -0.74 -4.61
C ILE A 137 27.38 0.11 -5.76
N ILE A 138 27.84 -0.14 -6.99
CA ILE A 138 27.30 0.51 -8.19
C ILE A 138 25.82 0.18 -8.37
N GLU A 139 25.44 -1.10 -8.22
CA GLU A 139 24.04 -1.53 -8.25
C GLU A 139 23.21 -0.81 -7.18
N MET A 140 23.76 -0.63 -5.97
CA MET A 140 23.10 0.08 -4.88
C MET A 140 22.90 1.57 -5.17
N LEU A 141 23.88 2.25 -5.77
CA LEU A 141 23.76 3.65 -6.19
C LEU A 141 22.70 3.82 -7.31
N ALA A 142 22.68 2.90 -8.29
CA ALA A 142 21.65 2.89 -9.33
C ALA A 142 20.24 2.66 -8.77
N GLN A 143 20.10 1.81 -7.74
CA GLN A 143 18.84 1.64 -7.02
C GLN A 143 18.44 2.92 -6.30
N HIS A 144 19.36 3.56 -5.59
CA HIS A 144 19.08 4.83 -4.90
C HIS A 144 18.52 5.89 -5.88
N LEU A 145 19.12 6.04 -7.05
CA LEU A 145 18.66 6.94 -8.12
C LEU A 145 17.21 6.69 -8.53
N ILE A 146 16.80 5.43 -8.65
CA ILE A 146 15.45 5.05 -9.07
C ILE A 146 14.46 5.15 -7.92
N THR A 147 14.85 4.72 -6.73
CA THR A 147 13.97 4.57 -5.55
C THR A 147 13.69 5.88 -4.84
N ARG A 148 14.69 6.76 -4.74
CA ARG A 148 14.56 8.00 -4.00
C ARG A 148 13.39 8.86 -4.52
N PRO A 149 13.25 9.13 -5.83
CA PRO A 149 12.12 9.91 -6.34
C PRO A 149 10.76 9.21 -6.15
N VAL A 150 10.72 7.88 -6.12
CA VAL A 150 9.51 7.11 -5.79
C VAL A 150 9.07 7.39 -4.35
N PHE A 151 10.02 7.34 -3.40
CA PHE A 151 9.73 7.64 -2.00
C PHE A 151 9.35 9.12 -1.80
N ASP A 152 10.03 10.05 -2.47
CA ASP A 152 9.68 11.47 -2.44
C ASP A 152 8.26 11.71 -2.99
N SER A 153 7.85 10.96 -4.02
CA SER A 153 6.49 11.03 -4.59
C SER A 153 5.43 10.37 -3.71
N LEU A 154 5.78 9.28 -3.01
CA LEU A 154 4.87 8.53 -2.14
C LEU A 154 4.60 9.26 -0.81
N PHE A 155 5.58 9.99 -0.31
CA PHE A 155 5.53 10.69 0.98
C PHE A 155 5.59 12.21 0.81
N GLU A 156 4.77 12.75 -0.09
CA GLU A 156 4.67 14.19 -0.30
C GLU A 156 4.42 14.93 1.04
N GLY A 157 5.31 15.87 1.38
CA GLY A 157 5.30 16.60 2.66
C GLY A 157 6.27 16.07 3.73
N TYR A 158 6.82 14.86 3.56
CA TYR A 158 7.90 14.33 4.39
C TYR A 158 9.15 14.15 3.55
N SER A 159 10.18 14.97 3.78
CA SER A 159 11.45 14.85 3.05
C SER A 159 12.27 13.67 3.59
N PHE A 160 11.84 12.43 3.29
CA PHE A 160 12.51 11.20 3.71
C PHE A 160 14.00 11.22 3.34
N ALA A 161 14.29 11.51 2.08
CA ALA A 161 15.66 11.53 1.56
C ALA A 161 16.55 12.57 2.25
N ARG A 162 15.97 13.65 2.80
CA ARG A 162 16.72 14.71 3.49
C ARG A 162 17.09 14.38 4.93
N HIS A 163 16.44 13.40 5.55
CA HIS A 163 16.68 13.07 6.96
C HIS A 163 17.31 11.69 7.15
N ASN A 164 17.26 10.83 6.12
CA ASN A 164 17.86 9.51 6.17
C ASN A 164 19.39 9.60 5.91
N PRO A 165 20.25 9.22 6.86
CA PRO A 165 21.70 9.36 6.71
C PRO A 165 22.28 8.53 5.55
N ILE A 166 21.73 7.35 5.30
CA ILE A 166 22.15 6.48 4.20
C ILE A 166 21.80 7.13 2.85
N SER A 167 20.59 7.66 2.72
CA SER A 167 20.15 8.41 1.54
C SER A 167 21.01 9.64 1.31
N GLN A 168 21.41 10.37 2.36
CA GLN A 168 22.30 11.52 2.23
C GLN A 168 23.70 11.11 1.73
N ALA A 169 24.27 10.04 2.29
CA ALA A 169 25.58 9.53 1.88
C ALA A 169 25.57 9.07 0.42
N MET A 170 24.58 8.26 0.02
CA MET A 170 24.41 7.83 -1.37
C MET A 170 24.20 9.02 -2.30
N GLN A 171 23.38 10.01 -1.90
CA GLN A 171 23.13 11.19 -2.72
C GLN A 171 24.40 12.01 -2.93
N SER A 172 25.27 12.14 -1.91
CA SER A 172 26.51 12.91 -2.04
C SER A 172 27.46 12.34 -3.11
N VAL A 173 27.52 11.01 -3.22
CA VAL A 173 28.30 10.31 -4.24
C VAL A 173 27.63 10.45 -5.61
N VAL A 174 26.31 10.28 -5.66
CA VAL A 174 25.53 10.46 -6.88
C VAL A 174 25.70 11.88 -7.44
N ASP A 175 25.55 12.93 -6.63
CA ASP A 175 25.66 14.32 -7.08
C ASP A 175 27.01 14.61 -7.74
N ILE A 176 28.08 13.98 -7.26
CA ILE A 176 29.41 14.03 -7.87
C ILE A 176 29.42 13.34 -9.23
N LEU A 177 28.87 12.12 -9.31
CA LEU A 177 28.77 11.33 -10.56
C LEU A 177 27.84 12.00 -11.60
N GLU A 178 26.81 12.72 -11.17
CA GLU A 178 25.81 13.36 -12.05
C GLU A 178 26.28 14.70 -12.65
N SER A 179 27.40 15.26 -12.16
CA SER A 179 27.98 16.50 -12.68
C SER A 179 28.28 16.42 -14.20
N HIS A 180 28.34 15.21 -14.76
CA HIS A 180 28.59 14.89 -16.16
C HIS A 180 27.35 14.54 -17.03
N GLN A 181 26.19 15.18 -16.77
CA GLN A 181 24.97 15.22 -17.61
C GLN A 181 24.04 13.99 -17.54
N ILE A 182 22.96 14.14 -16.77
CA ILE A 182 21.76 13.29 -16.82
C ILE A 182 20.59 14.12 -17.34
N SER A 183 20.34 14.09 -18.66
CA SER A 183 19.22 14.87 -19.21
C SER A 183 18.36 14.12 -20.23
N LYS A 184 18.55 12.81 -20.44
CA LYS A 184 17.76 12.04 -21.42
C LYS A 184 16.87 10.94 -20.84
N GLU A 185 17.05 10.53 -19.59
CA GLU A 185 16.25 9.47 -18.94
C GLU A 185 15.15 10.00 -18.01
N ALA A 186 15.21 11.28 -17.64
CA ALA A 186 14.28 11.91 -16.72
C ALA A 186 12.83 11.87 -17.22
N ASP A 187 12.62 11.96 -18.55
CA ASP A 187 11.29 12.09 -19.15
C ASP A 187 10.42 10.82 -18.98
N THR A 188 11.01 9.63 -19.17
CA THR A 188 10.28 8.36 -19.01
C THR A 188 9.96 8.07 -17.54
N LEU A 189 10.89 8.40 -16.64
CA LEU A 189 10.71 8.23 -15.20
C LEU A 189 9.69 9.20 -14.61
N GLN A 190 9.60 10.42 -15.15
CA GLN A 190 8.68 11.43 -14.64
C GLN A 190 7.22 10.97 -14.71
N VAL A 191 6.80 10.37 -15.82
CA VAL A 191 5.44 9.82 -15.99
C VAL A 191 5.15 8.73 -14.95
N PHE A 192 6.15 7.91 -14.62
CA PHE A 192 6.04 6.90 -13.58
C PHE A 192 5.90 7.54 -12.19
N TYR A 193 6.73 8.53 -11.85
CA TYR A 193 6.66 9.24 -10.57
C TYR A 193 5.32 9.97 -10.40
N ASP A 194 4.80 10.58 -11.46
CA ASP A 194 3.48 11.21 -11.46
C ASP A 194 2.36 10.19 -11.21
N SER A 195 2.49 8.97 -11.75
CA SER A 195 1.55 7.86 -11.50
C SER A 195 1.59 7.38 -10.05
N VAL A 196 2.79 7.26 -9.45
CA VAL A 196 2.95 6.93 -8.02
C VAL A 196 2.33 8.01 -7.16
N LYS A 197 2.62 9.28 -7.46
CA LYS A 197 2.06 10.45 -6.77
C LYS A 197 0.53 10.45 -6.86
N PHE A 198 -0.04 10.21 -8.04
CA PHE A 198 -1.49 10.14 -8.22
C PHE A 198 -2.13 9.02 -7.38
N ARG A 199 -1.51 7.84 -7.31
CA ARG A 199 -2.01 6.75 -6.44
C ARG A 199 -1.87 7.04 -4.96
N ALA A 200 -0.82 7.76 -4.56
CA ALA A 200 -0.65 8.22 -3.19
C ALA A 200 -1.61 9.36 -2.82
N SER A 201 -2.05 10.15 -3.81
CA SER A 201 -2.95 11.28 -3.60
C SER A 201 -4.32 10.80 -3.08
N GLY A 202 -4.70 11.30 -1.91
CA GLY A 202 -5.96 10.93 -1.25
C GLY A 202 -5.86 9.76 -0.24
N ILE A 203 -4.66 9.20 0.00
CA ILE A 203 -4.45 8.25 1.10
C ILE A 203 -3.85 8.96 2.30
N ASP A 204 -4.66 9.10 3.33
CA ASP A 204 -4.34 9.83 4.57
C ASP A 204 -3.87 8.92 5.71
N ASN A 205 -4.10 7.61 5.63
CA ASN A 205 -3.78 6.66 6.69
C ASN A 205 -2.54 5.81 6.38
N ALA A 206 -1.81 5.44 7.45
CA ALA A 206 -0.55 4.70 7.36
C ALA A 206 -0.73 3.30 6.73
N ALA A 207 -1.84 2.62 7.02
CA ALA A 207 -2.14 1.31 6.45
C ALA A 207 -2.30 1.34 4.92
N GLY A 208 -2.96 2.38 4.39
CA GLY A 208 -3.09 2.61 2.96
C GLY A 208 -1.74 2.88 2.29
N LYS A 209 -0.90 3.71 2.91
CA LYS A 209 0.47 3.97 2.40
C LYS A 209 1.32 2.69 2.41
N GLN A 210 1.26 1.90 3.49
CA GLN A 210 1.97 0.62 3.58
C GLN A 210 1.52 -0.35 2.48
N LYS A 211 0.21 -0.42 2.18
CA LYS A 211 -0.31 -1.27 1.10
C LYS A 211 0.25 -0.85 -0.27
N ILE A 212 0.40 0.47 -0.50
CA ILE A 212 1.05 0.98 -1.71
C ILE A 212 2.54 0.62 -1.74
N VAL A 213 3.26 0.76 -0.62
CA VAL A 213 4.68 0.34 -0.53
C VAL A 213 4.82 -1.13 -0.87
N VAL A 214 3.95 -2.00 -0.33
CA VAL A 214 3.98 -3.45 -0.62
C VAL A 214 3.68 -3.71 -2.09
N GLU A 215 2.66 -3.08 -2.67
CA GLU A 215 2.33 -3.29 -4.08
C GLU A 215 3.44 -2.74 -5.00
N LEU A 216 4.08 -1.61 -4.64
CA LEU A 216 5.26 -1.10 -5.32
C LEU A 216 6.37 -2.14 -5.22
N TYR A 217 6.66 -2.65 -4.03
CA TYR A 217 7.69 -3.66 -3.85
C TYR A 217 7.47 -4.90 -4.72
N ASP A 218 6.30 -5.52 -4.64
CA ASP A 218 6.01 -6.77 -5.33
C ASP A 218 5.98 -6.62 -6.85
N LYS A 219 5.42 -5.52 -7.36
CA LYS A 219 5.23 -5.33 -8.80
C LYS A 219 6.37 -4.59 -9.48
N PHE A 220 7.01 -3.67 -8.77
CA PHE A 220 8.08 -2.82 -9.31
C PHE A 220 9.45 -3.38 -8.95
N PHE A 221 9.78 -3.52 -7.66
CA PHE A 221 11.15 -3.85 -7.23
C PHE A 221 11.57 -5.25 -7.61
N ARG A 222 10.69 -6.23 -7.38
CA ARG A 222 10.97 -7.63 -7.71
C ARG A 222 11.24 -7.84 -9.21
N ASN A 223 10.52 -7.11 -10.05
CA ASN A 223 10.59 -7.25 -11.50
C ASN A 223 11.71 -6.39 -12.12
N ALA A 224 11.98 -5.21 -11.56
CA ALA A 224 13.05 -4.33 -12.03
C ALA A 224 14.45 -4.83 -11.63
N PHE A 225 14.57 -5.50 -10.48
CA PHE A 225 15.84 -5.97 -9.92
C PHE A 225 15.79 -7.46 -9.53
N PRO A 226 15.54 -8.40 -10.46
CA PRO A 226 15.28 -9.81 -10.14
C PRO A 226 16.45 -10.50 -9.44
N ARG A 227 17.69 -10.32 -9.93
CA ARG A 227 18.91 -10.87 -9.31
C ARG A 227 19.12 -10.38 -7.88
N MET A 228 18.77 -9.13 -7.63
CA MET A 228 18.87 -8.53 -6.30
C MET A 228 17.71 -8.98 -5.41
N SER A 229 16.49 -9.07 -5.92
CA SER A 229 15.33 -9.57 -5.15
C SER A 229 15.53 -11.02 -4.69
N GLU A 230 16.18 -11.85 -5.51
CA GLU A 230 16.56 -13.22 -5.13
C GLU A 230 17.62 -13.24 -4.03
N ARG A 231 18.59 -12.33 -4.06
CA ARG A 231 19.63 -12.19 -3.00
C ARG A 231 19.08 -11.58 -1.71
N LEU A 232 18.26 -10.53 -1.81
CA LEU A 232 17.70 -9.81 -0.66
C LEU A 232 16.66 -10.66 0.07
N GLY A 233 16.03 -11.63 -0.62
CA GLY A 233 15.15 -12.61 0.00
C GLY A 233 14.10 -11.98 0.91
N ILE A 234 13.54 -10.83 0.54
CA ILE A 234 12.66 -10.05 1.42
C ILE A 234 11.42 -10.89 1.74
N VAL A 235 11.40 -11.44 2.96
CA VAL A 235 10.30 -12.24 3.49
C VAL A 235 9.37 -11.32 4.25
N TYR A 236 8.11 -11.31 3.87
CA TYR A 236 7.06 -10.74 4.70
C TYR A 236 6.68 -11.75 5.77
N THR A 237 7.07 -11.49 7.02
CA THR A 237 6.63 -12.31 8.16
C THR A 237 5.13 -12.11 8.36
N PRO A 238 4.32 -13.18 8.45
CA PRO A 238 2.88 -13.06 8.69
C PRO A 238 2.60 -12.27 9.96
N VAL A 239 1.63 -11.36 9.90
CA VAL A 239 1.31 -10.43 11.00
C VAL A 239 0.88 -11.20 12.25
N GLU A 240 0.17 -12.30 12.09
CA GLU A 240 -0.29 -13.16 13.18
C GLU A 240 0.88 -13.77 13.97
N VAL A 241 1.96 -14.11 13.26
CA VAL A 241 3.19 -14.65 13.89
C VAL A 241 3.91 -13.56 14.66
N VAL A 242 4.05 -12.37 14.05
CA VAL A 242 4.68 -11.21 14.70
C VAL A 242 3.91 -10.80 15.94
N ASP A 243 2.59 -10.68 15.84
CA ASP A 243 1.72 -10.31 16.95
C ASP A 243 1.80 -11.35 18.08
N PHE A 244 1.80 -12.65 17.76
CA PHE A 244 1.97 -13.70 18.76
C PHE A 244 3.28 -13.52 19.53
N ILE A 245 4.40 -13.34 18.82
CA ILE A 245 5.72 -13.16 19.45
C ILE A 245 5.73 -11.92 20.35
N ILE A 246 5.23 -10.79 19.89
CA ILE A 246 5.18 -9.53 20.65
C ILE A 246 4.39 -9.71 21.96
N HIS A 247 3.21 -10.34 21.89
CA HIS A 247 2.38 -10.57 23.07
C HIS A 247 3.01 -11.60 24.02
N SER A 248 3.65 -12.65 23.50
CA SER A 248 4.39 -13.62 24.29
C SER A 248 5.57 -12.99 25.03
N VAL A 249 6.37 -12.13 24.38
CA VAL A 249 7.48 -11.43 25.02
C VAL A 249 6.98 -10.52 26.15
N ASN A 250 5.91 -9.75 25.92
CA ASN A 250 5.32 -8.92 26.97
C ASN A 250 4.76 -9.75 28.14
N HIS A 251 4.20 -10.92 27.85
CA HIS A 251 3.73 -11.83 28.90
C HIS A 251 4.90 -12.33 29.77
N ILE A 252 6.00 -12.75 29.15
CA ILE A 252 7.21 -13.20 29.86
C ILE A 252 7.79 -12.05 30.70
N LEU A 253 7.88 -10.83 30.14
CA LEU A 253 8.34 -9.66 30.88
C LEU A 253 7.53 -9.41 32.17
N LYS A 254 6.21 -9.59 32.10
CA LYS A 254 5.32 -9.43 33.26
C LYS A 254 5.51 -10.53 34.30
N VAL A 255 5.61 -11.78 33.86
CA VAL A 255 5.68 -12.94 34.76
C VAL A 255 7.03 -13.04 35.45
N GLU A 256 8.13 -12.86 34.71
CA GLU A 256 9.48 -13.14 35.19
C GLU A 256 10.19 -11.90 35.75
N PHE A 257 9.82 -10.70 35.28
CA PHE A 257 10.56 -9.46 35.60
C PHE A 257 9.68 -8.35 36.20
N ASP A 258 8.36 -8.54 36.29
CA ASP A 258 7.40 -7.51 36.67
C ASP A 258 7.54 -6.22 35.83
N GLN A 259 7.88 -6.39 34.54
CA GLN A 259 8.05 -5.30 33.57
C GLN A 259 7.09 -5.47 32.39
N THR A 260 6.97 -4.44 31.57
CA THR A 260 6.27 -4.49 30.28
C THR A 260 7.18 -4.01 29.16
N LEU A 261 6.74 -4.19 27.91
CA LEU A 261 7.46 -3.64 26.75
C LEU A 261 7.58 -2.10 26.77
N GLY A 262 6.72 -1.40 27.51
CA GLY A 262 6.78 0.06 27.68
C GLY A 262 7.54 0.53 28.93
N SER A 263 8.08 -0.39 29.73
CA SER A 263 8.80 -0.03 30.94
C SER A 263 10.08 0.75 30.64
N GLN A 264 10.37 1.78 31.46
CA GLN A 264 11.66 2.47 31.43
C GLN A 264 12.82 1.49 31.67
N GLY A 265 13.87 1.59 30.84
CA GLY A 265 15.03 0.70 30.89
C GLY A 265 14.88 -0.61 30.11
N VAL A 266 13.71 -0.87 29.51
CA VAL A 266 13.53 -2.00 28.58
C VAL A 266 13.92 -1.55 27.17
N HIS A 267 14.99 -2.13 26.64
CA HIS A 267 15.48 -1.85 25.29
C HIS A 267 15.08 -2.97 24.33
N ILE A 268 14.47 -2.59 23.20
CA ILE A 268 14.00 -3.53 22.19
C ILE A 268 14.88 -3.39 20.95
N LEU A 269 15.44 -4.51 20.50
CA LEU A 269 16.30 -4.58 19.33
C LEU A 269 15.78 -5.65 18.39
N ASP A 270 15.59 -5.27 17.13
CA ASP A 270 15.33 -6.18 16.03
C ASP A 270 16.56 -6.21 15.11
N PRO A 271 17.45 -7.22 15.26
CA PRO A 271 18.70 -7.28 14.51
C PRO A 271 18.50 -7.54 13.01
N PHE A 272 17.31 -7.99 12.59
CA PHE A 272 17.00 -8.35 11.21
C PHE A 272 15.67 -7.75 10.79
N THR A 273 15.56 -6.43 10.89
CA THR A 273 14.25 -5.78 10.82
C THR A 273 13.54 -5.88 9.48
N GLY A 274 14.28 -6.09 8.38
CA GLY A 274 13.72 -6.24 7.05
C GLY A 274 12.82 -5.06 6.69
N THR A 275 11.52 -5.32 6.55
CA THR A 275 10.49 -4.30 6.26
C THR A 275 10.02 -3.51 7.49
N GLY A 276 10.60 -3.75 8.66
CA GLY A 276 10.23 -3.11 9.92
C GLY A 276 8.95 -3.67 10.55
N THR A 277 8.54 -4.90 10.19
CA THR A 277 7.25 -5.44 10.61
C THR A 277 7.15 -5.59 12.13
N PHE A 278 8.20 -6.07 12.81
CA PHE A 278 8.20 -6.17 14.28
C PHE A 278 8.04 -4.81 14.97
N ILE A 279 8.81 -3.80 14.53
CA ILE A 279 8.76 -2.46 15.12
C ILE A 279 7.40 -1.80 14.88
N THR A 280 6.88 -1.88 13.65
CA THR A 280 5.57 -1.30 13.32
C THR A 280 4.44 -1.97 14.08
N ARG A 281 4.43 -3.31 14.17
CA ARG A 281 3.43 -4.06 14.94
C ARG A 281 3.55 -3.83 16.44
N LEU A 282 4.76 -3.69 16.97
CA LEU A 282 5.00 -3.33 18.37
C LEU A 282 4.33 -1.99 18.72
N LEU A 283 4.58 -0.96 17.91
CA LEU A 283 3.97 0.36 18.10
C LEU A 283 2.44 0.34 17.96
N GLN A 284 1.90 -0.57 17.14
CA GLN A 284 0.46 -0.74 16.92
C GLN A 284 -0.20 -1.70 17.91
N SER A 285 0.57 -2.46 18.69
CA SER A 285 0.07 -3.54 19.54
C SER A 285 -0.81 -3.07 20.70
N GLY A 286 -0.68 -1.79 21.09
CA GLY A 286 -1.31 -1.25 22.30
C GLY A 286 -0.65 -1.70 23.60
N LEU A 287 0.49 -2.40 23.53
CA LEU A 287 1.27 -2.82 24.70
C LEU A 287 2.20 -1.73 25.24
N ILE A 288 2.46 -0.70 24.44
CA ILE A 288 3.19 0.51 24.82
C ILE A 288 2.21 1.68 24.71
N THR A 289 2.01 2.42 25.80
CA THR A 289 1.13 3.58 25.80
C THR A 289 1.82 4.80 25.15
N PRO A 290 1.07 5.80 24.64
CA PRO A 290 1.67 7.00 24.06
C PRO A 290 2.57 7.81 25.00
N LYS A 291 2.49 7.59 26.32
CA LYS A 291 3.36 8.25 27.32
C LYS A 291 4.68 7.51 27.54
N GLU A 292 4.74 6.24 27.11
CA GLU A 292 5.89 5.36 27.23
C GLU A 292 6.71 5.30 25.92
N LEU A 293 6.22 5.95 24.85
CA LEU A 293 6.89 6.13 23.56
C LEU A 293 7.85 7.32 23.55
#